data_AF-A0A2E7CZ94-F1
#
_entry.id   AF-A0A2E7CZ94-F1
#
_cell.length_a   1.000
_cell.length_b   1.000
_cell.length_c   1.000
_cell.angle_alpha   90.00
_cell.angle_beta   90.00
_cell.angle_gamma   90.00
#
_symmetry.space_group_name_H-M   'P 1'
#
loop_
_entity.id
_entity.type
_entity.pdbx_description
1 polymer ?
#
loop_
_entity_poly.entity_id
_entity_poly.type
_entity_poly.pdbx_seq_one_letter_code
_entity_poly.pdbx_strand_id
1 'polypeptide(L)'
;MGGTVRVEGKWNSREDIFSYLEEYSQSTKEQIDNYKMKNTLLKSYVFETFNESLFGFVPISKEILNIQNLFGDQKHFLKQIDEELYTLNENNKLVGFIEQINPRFCTLYTTESSKYSDQLAQSYVKKSTTLDSLWISGKMYDNFLREITLYHPPERFTKMKFEFNSMFEI
;
A
#
# COMPACT_ATOMS: atom_id res chain seq x y z
N MET A 1 -7.28 -13.19 21.12
CA MET A 1 -8.19 -13.50 19.99
C MET A 1 -8.49 -12.18 19.30
N GLY A 2 -7.85 -11.92 18.15
CA GLY A 2 -8.03 -10.67 17.41
C GLY A 2 -9.36 -10.72 16.67
N GLY A 3 -10.31 -9.87 17.07
CA GLY A 3 -11.57 -9.71 16.37
C GLY A 3 -11.32 -8.99 15.06
N THR A 4 -11.25 -9.72 13.97
CA THR A 4 -11.31 -9.13 12.63
C THR A 4 -12.66 -8.45 12.50
N VAL A 5 -12.70 -7.11 12.40
CA VAL A 5 -13.91 -6.39 12.01
C VAL A 5 -14.25 -6.87 10.59
N ARG A 6 -15.28 -7.71 10.47
CA ARG A 6 -15.80 -8.13 9.17
C ARG A 6 -16.55 -6.96 8.58
N VAL A 7 -15.93 -6.29 7.62
CA VAL A 7 -16.64 -5.33 6.77
C VAL A 7 -16.97 -6.06 5.48
N GLU A 8 -18.18 -6.63 5.42
CA GLU A 8 -18.84 -6.98 4.15
C GLU A 8 -19.30 -5.68 3.47
N GLY A 9 -18.34 -4.86 3.09
CA GLY A 9 -18.57 -3.66 2.29
C GLY A 9 -18.66 -4.05 0.82
N LYS A 10 -19.68 -3.59 0.12
CA LYS A 10 -19.61 -3.55 -1.35
C LYS A 10 -18.62 -2.45 -1.72
N TRP A 11 -17.38 -2.84 -2.01
CA TRP A 11 -16.36 -1.96 -2.57
C TRP A 11 -16.74 -1.67 -4.03
N ASN A 12 -17.39 -0.52 -4.27
CA ASN A 12 -17.88 -0.14 -5.60
C ASN A 12 -17.10 1.03 -6.19
N SER A 13 -16.39 1.80 -5.36
CA SER A 13 -15.66 3.00 -5.78
C SER A 13 -14.38 3.20 -4.98
N ARG A 14 -13.51 4.07 -5.52
CA ARG A 14 -12.29 4.54 -4.84
C ARG A 14 -12.64 5.30 -3.56
N GLU A 15 -13.67 6.13 -3.63
CA GLU A 15 -14.19 6.91 -2.52
C GLU A 15 -14.61 6.01 -1.35
N ASP A 16 -15.37 4.94 -1.63
CA ASP A 16 -15.80 3.99 -0.59
C ASP A 16 -14.61 3.38 0.18
N ILE A 17 -13.54 3.06 -0.55
CA ILE A 17 -12.34 2.43 0.03
C ILE A 17 -11.58 3.45 0.90
N PHE A 18 -11.33 4.65 0.39
CA PHE A 18 -10.58 5.65 1.16
C PHE A 18 -11.37 6.16 2.36
N SER A 19 -12.69 6.33 2.24
CA SER A 19 -13.55 6.64 3.39
C SER A 19 -13.47 5.54 4.45
N TYR A 20 -13.50 4.26 4.06
CA TYR A 20 -13.30 3.15 4.99
C TYR A 20 -11.92 3.20 5.69
N LEU A 21 -10.85 3.42 4.93
CA LEU A 21 -9.49 3.49 5.47
C LEU A 21 -9.30 4.66 6.43
N GLU A 22 -9.92 5.80 6.13
CA GLU A 22 -9.92 7.00 6.98
C GLU A 22 -10.70 6.76 8.27
N GLU A 23 -11.93 6.25 8.18
CA GLU A 23 -12.75 5.88 9.34
C GLU A 23 -12.05 4.86 10.24
N TYR A 24 -11.42 3.83 9.65
CA TYR A 24 -10.65 2.82 10.37
C TYR A 24 -9.47 3.46 11.12
N SER A 25 -8.74 4.35 10.45
CA SER A 25 -7.59 5.05 11.02
C SER A 25 -8.00 5.96 12.16
N GLN A 26 -9.09 6.71 12.00
CA GLN A 26 -9.65 7.57 13.04
C GLN A 26 -10.10 6.74 14.26
N SER A 27 -10.85 5.66 14.05
CA SER A 27 -11.28 4.78 15.15
C SER A 27 -10.10 4.15 15.88
N THR A 28 -9.05 3.76 15.16
CA THR A 28 -7.85 3.16 15.74
C THR A 28 -7.04 4.18 16.52
N LYS A 29 -6.96 5.42 16.05
CA LYS A 29 -6.36 6.53 16.79
C LYS A 29 -7.08 6.77 18.12
N GLU A 30 -8.41 6.87 18.11
CA GLU A 30 -9.20 7.03 19.34
C GLU A 30 -8.97 5.87 20.34
N GLN A 31 -8.78 4.65 19.84
CA GLN A 31 -8.46 3.50 20.68
C GLN A 31 -7.08 3.61 21.34
N ILE A 32 -6.08 4.10 20.60
CA ILE A 32 -4.73 4.34 21.12
C ILE A 32 -4.76 5.42 22.19
N ASP A 33 -5.42 6.54 21.90
CA ASP A 33 -5.55 7.68 22.82
C ASP A 33 -6.25 7.27 24.12
N ASN A 34 -7.18 6.32 24.04
CA ASN A 34 -7.90 5.76 25.19
C ASN A 34 -7.24 4.50 25.81
N TYR A 35 -6.01 4.14 25.41
CA TYR A 35 -5.27 2.95 25.86
C TYR A 35 -6.04 1.62 25.74
N LYS A 36 -6.96 1.54 24.78
CA LYS A 36 -7.82 0.37 24.51
C LYS A 36 -7.59 -0.13 23.09
N MET A 37 -6.42 -0.70 22.83
CA MET A 37 -6.12 -1.32 21.52
C MET A 37 -6.98 -2.57 21.32
N LYS A 38 -8.08 -2.44 20.57
CA LYS A 38 -8.93 -3.56 20.14
C LYS A 38 -8.65 -3.97 18.71
N ASN A 39 -8.31 -3.00 17.87
CA ASN A 39 -8.02 -3.17 16.45
C ASN A 39 -6.52 -3.15 16.16
N THR A 40 -6.15 -3.76 15.05
CA THR A 40 -4.83 -3.64 14.42
C THR A 40 -4.65 -2.25 13.81
N LEU A 41 -3.41 -1.85 13.52
CA LEU A 41 -3.14 -0.61 12.82
C LEU A 41 -3.38 -0.80 11.32
N LEU A 42 -3.88 0.25 10.65
CA LEU A 42 -3.78 0.33 9.20
C LEU A 42 -2.30 0.37 8.81
N LYS A 43 -1.92 -0.47 7.86
CA LYS A 43 -0.57 -0.53 7.30
C LYS A 43 -0.59 -0.31 5.80
N SER A 44 0.48 0.31 5.32
CA SER A 44 0.75 0.50 3.90
C SER A 44 2.11 -0.10 3.57
N TYR A 45 2.16 -0.98 2.58
CA TYR A 45 3.40 -1.54 2.02
C TYR A 45 3.58 -1.00 0.61
N VAL A 46 4.70 -0.33 0.35
CA VAL A 46 5.01 0.16 -1.00
C VAL A 46 5.90 -0.87 -1.67
N PHE A 47 5.49 -1.33 -2.84
CA PHE A 47 6.28 -2.20 -3.69
C PHE A 47 6.80 -1.42 -4.88
N GLU A 48 8.05 -1.68 -5.20
CA GLU A 48 8.69 -1.22 -6.42
C GLU A 48 8.69 -2.37 -7.42
N THR A 49 8.28 -2.08 -8.65
CA THR A 49 8.25 -3.01 -9.76
C THR A 49 9.31 -2.63 -10.78
N PHE A 50 9.74 -3.58 -11.61
CA PHE A 50 10.70 -3.31 -12.68
C PHE A 50 10.20 -2.20 -13.62
N ASN A 51 11.06 -1.23 -13.94
CA ASN A 51 10.75 -0.16 -14.88
C ASN A 51 11.33 -0.49 -16.27
N GLU A 52 10.45 -0.83 -17.22
CA GLU A 52 10.81 -1.10 -18.62
C GLU A 52 11.55 0.09 -19.27
N SER A 53 11.29 1.33 -18.86
CA SER A 53 11.92 2.51 -19.45
C SER A 53 13.42 2.62 -19.17
N LEU A 54 13.94 1.87 -18.18
CA LEU A 54 15.36 1.87 -17.80
C LEU A 54 16.20 0.86 -18.61
N PHE A 55 15.57 -0.10 -19.27
CA PHE A 55 16.24 -1.15 -20.04
C PHE A 55 15.69 -1.20 -21.45
N GLY A 56 16.03 -0.19 -22.25
CA GLY A 56 15.45 0.13 -23.56
C GLY A 56 15.51 -0.91 -24.68
N PHE A 57 15.79 -2.20 -24.42
CA PHE A 57 15.93 -3.22 -25.46
C PHE A 57 15.51 -4.66 -25.11
N VAL A 58 14.98 -4.94 -23.91
CA VAL A 58 14.43 -6.27 -23.61
C VAL A 58 12.93 -6.13 -23.38
N PRO A 59 12.08 -6.62 -24.30
CA PRO A 59 10.64 -6.66 -24.06
C PRO A 59 10.37 -7.70 -22.98
N ILE A 60 10.36 -7.27 -21.71
CA ILE A 60 9.62 -7.99 -20.69
C ILE A 60 8.16 -7.93 -21.13
N SER A 61 7.46 -9.06 -21.13
CA SER A 61 6.05 -9.01 -21.49
C SER A 61 5.34 -8.15 -20.45
N LYS A 62 4.65 -7.09 -20.90
CA LYS A 62 3.82 -6.23 -20.04
C LYS A 62 2.83 -7.02 -19.18
N GLU A 63 2.51 -8.24 -19.60
CA GLU A 63 1.75 -9.20 -18.82
C GLU A 63 2.42 -9.54 -17.47
N ILE A 64 3.73 -9.73 -17.40
CA ILE A 64 4.44 -10.06 -16.14
C ILE A 64 4.33 -8.92 -15.11
N LEU A 65 4.24 -7.67 -15.57
CA LEU A 65 4.14 -6.48 -14.71
C LEU A 65 2.69 -6.10 -14.34
N ASN A 66 1.70 -6.83 -14.84
CA ASN A 66 0.31 -6.60 -14.47
C ASN A 66 0.11 -6.93 -12.98
N ILE A 67 -0.55 -6.04 -12.23
CA ILE A 67 -0.94 -6.20 -10.83
C ILE A 67 -1.58 -7.56 -10.53
N GLN A 68 -2.41 -8.08 -11.46
CA GLN A 68 -3.02 -9.41 -11.32
C GLN A 68 -1.99 -10.54 -11.29
N ASN A 69 -0.90 -10.41 -12.04
CA ASN A 69 0.18 -11.40 -12.07
C ASN A 69 1.20 -11.19 -10.95
N LEU A 70 1.38 -9.95 -10.49
CA LEU A 70 2.28 -9.62 -9.38
C LEU A 70 1.75 -10.10 -8.02
N PHE A 71 0.44 -10.01 -7.80
CA PHE A 71 -0.18 -10.28 -6.49
C PHE A 71 -1.20 -11.41 -6.49
N GLY A 72 -1.64 -11.88 -7.66
CA GLY A 72 -2.59 -12.97 -7.79
C GLY A 72 -1.90 -14.34 -7.69
N ASP A 73 -2.52 -15.26 -6.94
CA ASP A 73 -2.13 -16.66 -6.93
C ASP A 73 -3.34 -17.56 -6.63
N GLN A 74 -3.12 -18.85 -6.36
CA GLN A 74 -4.21 -19.78 -6.05
C GLN A 74 -5.01 -19.41 -4.78
N LYS A 75 -4.44 -18.59 -3.89
CA LYS A 75 -5.04 -18.18 -2.62
C LYS A 75 -5.54 -16.74 -2.66
N HIS A 76 -4.83 -15.88 -3.38
CA HIS A 76 -5.08 -14.44 -3.45
C HIS A 76 -5.73 -14.06 -4.79
N PHE A 77 -6.91 -13.48 -4.69
CA PHE A 77 -7.70 -13.04 -5.84
C PHE A 77 -7.84 -11.53 -5.81
N LEU A 78 -7.52 -10.91 -6.95
CA LEU A 78 -7.74 -9.49 -7.16
C LEU A 78 -9.05 -9.24 -7.88
N LYS A 79 -9.82 -8.27 -7.39
CA LYS A 79 -10.98 -7.73 -8.10
C LYS A 79 -10.77 -6.25 -8.30
N GLN A 80 -10.78 -5.84 -9.57
CA GLN A 80 -10.63 -4.45 -9.98
C GLN A 80 -11.82 -3.60 -9.52
N ILE A 81 -11.52 -2.41 -9.02
CA ILE A 81 -12.48 -1.40 -8.56
C ILE A 81 -12.47 -0.23 -9.55
N ASP A 82 -11.29 0.23 -9.92
CA ASP A 82 -11.06 1.21 -10.98
C ASP A 82 -9.78 0.89 -11.78
N GLU A 83 -9.30 1.82 -12.61
CA GLU A 83 -8.11 1.63 -13.45
C GLU A 83 -6.82 1.29 -12.69
N GLU A 84 -6.68 1.76 -11.45
CA GLU A 84 -5.47 1.65 -10.65
C GLU A 84 -5.70 0.95 -9.29
N LEU A 85 -6.96 0.72 -8.90
CA LEU A 85 -7.31 0.22 -7.57
C LEU A 85 -7.97 -1.16 -7.63
N TYR A 86 -7.50 -2.05 -6.77
CA TYR A 86 -7.91 -3.44 -6.68
C TYR A 86 -8.20 -3.83 -5.23
N THR A 87 -9.22 -4.66 -5.03
CA THR A 87 -9.41 -5.40 -3.77
C THR A 87 -8.57 -6.68 -3.81
N LEU A 88 -7.91 -6.99 -2.70
CA LEU A 88 -7.16 -8.23 -2.50
C LEU A 88 -7.93 -9.13 -1.54
N ASN A 89 -8.29 -10.33 -1.99
CA ASN A 89 -9.07 -11.29 -1.21
C ASN A 89 -8.33 -12.61 -1.06
N GLU A 90 -8.32 -13.19 0.14
CA GLU A 90 -7.86 -14.56 0.41
C GLU A 90 -9.06 -15.41 0.84
N ASN A 91 -9.35 -16.50 0.11
CA ASN A 91 -10.49 -17.41 0.41
C ASN A 91 -11.83 -16.67 0.63
N ASN A 92 -12.19 -15.72 -0.25
CA ASN A 92 -13.36 -14.82 -0.16
C ASN A 92 -13.37 -13.86 1.05
N LYS A 93 -12.26 -13.70 1.77
CA LYS A 93 -12.09 -12.68 2.79
C LYS A 93 -11.23 -11.54 2.25
N LEU A 94 -11.68 -10.29 2.41
CA LEU A 94 -10.86 -9.12 2.12
C LEU A 94 -9.64 -9.11 3.05
N VAL A 95 -8.45 -9.01 2.46
CA VAL A 95 -7.18 -8.89 3.19
C VAL A 95 -6.51 -7.53 2.97
N GLY A 96 -6.91 -6.79 1.94
CA GLY A 96 -6.42 -5.44 1.70
C GLY A 96 -6.85 -4.86 0.37
N PHE A 97 -6.26 -3.73 0.04
CA PHE A 97 -6.44 -3.02 -1.23
C PHE A 97 -5.08 -2.75 -1.85
N ILE A 98 -4.97 -2.93 -3.16
CA ILE A 98 -3.75 -2.64 -3.92
C ILE A 98 -4.05 -1.45 -4.84
N GLU A 99 -3.30 -0.37 -4.66
CA GLU A 99 -3.33 0.81 -5.52
C GLU A 99 -2.05 0.87 -6.35
N GLN A 100 -2.18 0.95 -7.67
CA GLN A 100 -1.10 1.23 -8.59
C GLN A 100 -0.89 2.74 -8.66
N ILE A 101 0.21 3.24 -8.08
CA ILE A 101 0.52 4.66 -8.06
C ILE A 101 1.07 5.12 -9.42
N ASN A 102 1.84 4.25 -10.08
CA ASN A 102 2.36 4.43 -11.44
C ASN A 102 2.90 3.07 -11.95
N PRO A 103 3.46 2.97 -13.17
CA PRO A 103 3.99 1.71 -13.70
C PRO A 103 5.13 1.07 -12.89
N ARG A 104 5.75 1.80 -11.96
CA ARG A 104 6.86 1.33 -11.12
C ARG A 104 6.47 1.11 -9.66
N PHE A 105 5.45 1.77 -9.15
CA PHE A 105 5.13 1.74 -7.73
C PHE A 105 3.67 1.37 -7.50
N CYS A 106 3.46 0.48 -6.53
CA CYS A 106 2.13 0.13 -6.03
C CYS A 106 2.12 0.02 -4.51
N THR A 107 0.96 0.21 -3.90
CA THR A 107 0.78 0.22 -2.45
C THR A 107 -0.27 -0.80 -2.03
N LEU A 108 0.05 -1.65 -1.06
CA LEU A 108 -0.91 -2.50 -0.36
C LEU A 108 -1.35 -1.83 0.94
N TYR A 109 -2.63 -1.48 1.03
CA TYR A 109 -3.31 -1.07 2.25
C TYR A 109 -3.93 -2.29 2.93
N THR A 110 -3.63 -2.53 4.20
CA THR A 110 -4.20 -3.65 4.95
C THR A 110 -4.44 -3.33 6.42
N THR A 111 -5.57 -3.81 6.91
CA THR A 111 -5.93 -3.77 8.34
C THR A 111 -5.64 -5.11 9.03
N GLU A 112 -4.99 -6.07 8.37
CA GLU A 112 -4.65 -7.36 8.95
C GLU A 112 -3.55 -7.24 10.02
N SER A 113 -3.40 -8.30 10.82
CA SER A 113 -2.38 -8.32 11.88
C SER A 113 -0.97 -8.19 11.32
N SER A 114 -0.07 -7.58 12.09
CA SER A 114 1.32 -7.37 11.65
C SER A 114 2.01 -8.64 11.19
N LYS A 115 1.86 -9.71 11.96
CA LYS A 115 2.45 -11.01 11.62
C LYS A 115 1.98 -11.51 10.26
N TYR A 116 0.69 -11.36 9.97
CA TYR A 116 0.12 -11.80 8.69
C TYR A 116 0.54 -10.87 7.55
N SER A 117 0.39 -9.56 7.73
CA SER A 117 0.68 -8.58 6.68
C SER A 117 2.16 -8.55 6.29
N ASP A 118 3.07 -8.70 7.26
CA ASP A 118 4.52 -8.77 7.00
C ASP A 118 4.89 -10.05 6.24
N GLN A 119 4.29 -11.19 6.61
CA GLN A 119 4.47 -12.46 5.90
C GLN A 119 3.92 -12.39 4.47
N LEU A 120 2.75 -11.76 4.30
CA LEU A 120 2.11 -11.57 3.01
C LEU A 120 2.98 -10.74 2.07
N ALA A 121 3.41 -9.55 2.51
CA ALA A 121 4.30 -8.68 1.74
C ALA A 121 5.61 -9.37 1.35
N GLN A 122 6.26 -10.05 2.30
CA GLN A 122 7.48 -10.82 2.02
C GLN A 122 7.23 -11.96 1.02
N SER A 123 6.04 -12.57 1.05
CA SER A 123 5.72 -13.65 0.11
C SER A 123 5.62 -13.14 -1.32
N TYR A 124 5.11 -11.92 -1.54
CA TYR A 124 5.05 -11.30 -2.87
C TYR A 124 6.45 -10.99 -3.41
N VAL A 125 7.29 -10.35 -2.58
CA VAL A 125 8.69 -10.07 -2.95
C VAL A 125 9.46 -11.36 -3.24
N LYS A 126 9.28 -12.43 -2.45
CA LYS A 126 9.98 -13.69 -2.69
C LYS A 126 9.52 -14.44 -3.95
N LYS A 127 8.26 -14.27 -4.35
CA LYS A 127 7.67 -14.95 -5.51
C LYS A 127 8.00 -14.24 -6.82
N SER A 128 8.26 -12.94 -6.78
CA SER A 128 8.51 -12.13 -7.96
C SER A 128 9.95 -11.63 -8.00
N THR A 129 10.66 -11.92 -9.08
CA THR A 129 11.98 -11.35 -9.35
C THR A 129 11.92 -9.87 -9.75
N THR A 130 10.71 -9.33 -9.99
CA THR A 130 10.49 -7.96 -10.42
C THR A 130 9.88 -7.08 -9.34
N LEU A 131 9.59 -7.63 -8.14
CA LEU A 131 9.09 -6.86 -7.00
C LEU A 131 10.18 -6.69 -5.95
N ASP A 132 10.35 -5.46 -5.50
CA ASP A 132 11.05 -5.12 -4.27
C ASP A 132 10.08 -4.42 -3.30
N SER A 133 10.37 -4.43 -2.00
CA SER A 133 9.56 -3.76 -0.98
C SER A 133 10.31 -2.56 -0.39
N LEU A 134 9.69 -1.39 -0.45
CA LEU A 134 10.11 -0.22 0.30
C LEU A 134 9.26 -0.11 1.57
N TRP A 135 9.92 -0.07 2.73
CA TRP A 135 9.23 0.09 4.01
C TRP A 135 9.44 1.52 4.54
N ILE A 136 8.40 2.35 4.44
CA ILE A 136 8.39 3.67 5.07
C ILE A 136 7.54 3.56 6.32
N SER A 137 8.17 3.56 7.50
CA SER A 137 7.42 3.58 8.76
C SER A 137 6.67 4.90 8.92
N GLY A 138 5.46 4.88 9.50
CA GLY A 138 4.68 6.10 9.78
C GLY A 138 5.47 7.11 10.62
N LYS A 139 6.31 6.65 11.55
CA LYS A 139 7.21 7.51 12.33
C LYS A 139 8.30 8.18 11.48
N MET A 140 8.80 7.50 10.46
CA MET A 140 9.75 8.09 9.50
C MET A 140 9.05 9.17 8.68
N TYR A 141 7.82 8.91 8.21
CA TYR A 141 7.01 9.90 7.50
C TYR A 141 6.68 11.11 8.38
N ASP A 142 6.23 10.90 9.61
CA ASP A 142 5.91 11.97 10.56
C ASP A 142 7.14 12.81 10.90
N ASN A 143 8.29 12.16 11.10
CA ASN A 143 9.55 12.85 11.33
C ASN A 143 9.96 13.66 10.09
N PHE A 144 9.86 13.06 8.90
CA PHE A 144 10.20 13.72 7.64
C PHE A 144 9.30 14.93 7.35
N LEU A 145 7.98 14.77 7.53
CA LEU A 145 7.01 15.86 7.42
C LEU A 145 7.28 16.96 8.45
N ARG A 146 7.56 16.57 9.70
CA ARG A 146 7.88 17.52 10.77
C ARG A 146 9.13 18.32 10.41
N GLU A 147 10.20 17.66 9.95
CA GLU A 147 11.41 18.36 9.54
C GLU A 147 11.12 19.34 8.39
N ILE A 148 10.44 18.91 7.33
CA ILE A 148 10.10 19.78 6.19
C ILE A 148 9.24 20.97 6.63
N THR A 149 8.27 20.75 7.53
CA THR A 149 7.39 21.82 8.03
C THR A 149 8.15 22.82 8.91
N LEU A 150 9.17 22.38 9.65
CA LEU A 150 10.02 23.28 10.45
C LEU A 150 10.94 24.17 9.59
N TYR A 151 11.32 23.70 8.40
CA TYR A 151 12.11 24.47 7.44
C TYR A 151 11.28 25.50 6.64
N HIS A 152 9.96 25.51 6.77
CA HIS A 152 9.08 26.41 6.02
C HIS A 152 8.16 27.25 6.94
N PRO A 153 7.74 28.45 6.52
CA PRO A 153 6.91 29.33 7.35
C PRO A 153 5.55 28.68 7.71
N PRO A 154 5.05 28.87 8.94
CA PRO A 154 3.90 28.14 9.49
C PRO A 154 2.55 28.41 8.81
N GLU A 155 2.44 29.46 7.99
CA GLU A 155 1.18 29.84 7.32
C GLU A 155 1.09 29.39 5.85
N ARG A 156 1.86 28.36 5.46
CA ARG A 156 1.82 27.80 4.11
C ARG A 156 1.42 26.33 4.12
N PHE A 157 0.58 25.94 3.17
CA PHE A 157 0.28 24.55 2.90
C PHE A 157 1.53 23.86 2.36
N THR A 158 2.07 22.91 3.13
CA THR A 158 3.20 22.07 2.72
C THR A 158 2.68 20.85 1.96
N LYS A 159 2.97 20.78 0.66
CA LYS A 159 2.74 19.59 -0.17
C LYS A 159 4.06 18.87 -0.33
N MET A 160 4.18 17.65 0.23
CA MET A 160 5.32 16.78 -0.03
C MET A 160 5.05 15.96 -1.28
N LYS A 161 5.90 16.12 -2.29
CA LYS A 161 5.89 15.32 -3.51
C LYS A 161 7.16 14.47 -3.52
N PHE A 162 7.00 13.15 -3.48
CA PHE A 162 8.12 12.23 -3.61
C PHE A 162 8.37 12.03 -5.10
N GLU A 163 9.48 12.57 -5.58
CA GLU A 163 9.95 12.35 -6.94
C GLU A 163 11.22 11.50 -6.86
N PHE A 164 11.20 10.35 -7.53
CA PHE A 164 12.39 9.52 -7.65
C PHE A 164 13.36 10.21 -8.60
N ASN A 165 14.56 10.54 -8.10
CA ASN A 165 15.62 11.09 -8.93
C ASN A 165 16.74 10.03 -9.04
N SER A 166 16.96 9.47 -10.24
CA SER A 166 18.07 8.55 -10.49
C SER A 166 19.37 9.34 -10.50
N MET A 167 20.10 9.32 -9.38
CA MET A 167 21.44 9.92 -9.26
C MET A 167 22.53 9.23 -10.12
N PHE A 168 22.14 8.29 -11.00
CA PHE A 168 23.03 7.55 -11.88
C PHE A 168 22.48 7.55 -13.31
N GLU A 169 22.43 8.74 -13.93
CA GLU A 169 22.46 8.87 -15.39
C GLU A 169 23.86 9.41 -15.77
N ILE A 170 24.67 8.58 -16.45
CA ILE A 170 25.74 9.01 -17.36
C ILE A 170 25.36 8.49 -18.74
#